data_AF-A0A354WLQ1-F1
#
_entry.id   AF-A0A354WLQ1-F1
#
_cell.length_a   1.000
_cell.length_b   1.000
_cell.length_c   1.000
_cell.angle_alpha   90.00
_cell.angle_beta   90.00
_cell.angle_gamma   90.00
#
_symmetry.space_group_name_H-M   'P 1'
#
loop_
_entity.id
_entity.type
_entity.pdbx_description
1 polymer ?
#
loop_
_entity_poly.entity_id
_entity_poly.type
_entity_poly.pdbx_seq_one_letter_code
_entity_poly.pdbx_strand_id
1 'polypeptide(L)'
;MGYSAEVVQRARARLAQAKEDRESENRQHLAEAYAKVPRIREIDMLLRRTMAQAAQAAFLQGSDGQALLEQARQENLGLQRERAALAAANFEEGFLDDSPICDKCGGSGYVGTAMCECLSELCRQEQKKEISVLSSSRETFSQFRLDYYPDAIDPKYGASPRTIMERTLNICRRYAATFTPNA
;
A
#
# COMPACT_ATOMS: atom_id res chain seq x y z
N MET A 1 -15.19 12.71 3.90
CA MET A 1 -14.86 13.16 2.53
C MET A 1 -14.26 11.97 1.80
N GLY A 2 -14.80 11.59 0.64
CA GLY A 2 -14.28 10.46 -0.14
C GLY A 2 -13.24 10.92 -1.15
N TYR A 3 -12.26 10.06 -1.44
CA TYR A 3 -11.34 10.25 -2.56
C TYR A 3 -12.09 10.21 -3.90
N SER A 4 -11.56 10.86 -4.94
CA SER A 4 -12.12 10.77 -6.30
C SER A 4 -12.03 9.34 -6.83
N ALA A 5 -12.93 8.96 -7.74
CA ALA A 5 -12.94 7.63 -8.34
C ALA A 5 -11.60 7.29 -9.03
N GLU A 6 -10.98 8.28 -9.69
CA GLU A 6 -9.69 8.13 -10.38
C GLU A 6 -8.52 7.92 -9.41
N VAL A 7 -8.54 8.61 -8.25
CA VAL A 7 -7.55 8.40 -7.18
C VAL A 7 -7.67 6.99 -6.62
N VAL A 8 -8.89 6.54 -6.33
CA VAL A 8 -9.15 5.18 -5.82
C VAL A 8 -8.74 4.13 -6.86
N GLN A 9 -9.04 4.34 -8.14
CA GLN A 9 -8.66 3.42 -9.21
C GLN A 9 -7.14 3.24 -9.31
N ARG A 10 -6.38 4.35 -9.31
CA ARG A 10 -4.90 4.30 -9.35
C ARG A 10 -4.31 3.65 -8.08
N ALA A 11 -4.85 3.98 -6.92
CA ALA A 11 -4.42 3.38 -5.65
C ALA A 11 -4.66 1.86 -5.65
N ARG A 12 -5.82 1.40 -6.13
CA ARG A 12 -6.12 -0.03 -6.29
C ARG A 12 -5.19 -0.70 -7.30
N ALA A 13 -4.91 -0.08 -8.43
CA ALA A 13 -3.97 -0.61 -9.41
C ALA A 13 -2.57 -0.78 -8.81
N ARG A 14 -2.09 0.20 -8.03
CA ARG A 14 -0.82 0.09 -7.30
C ARG A 14 -0.81 -1.03 -6.26
N LEU A 15 -1.91 -1.19 -5.51
CA LEU A 15 -2.02 -2.28 -4.53
C LEU A 15 -2.01 -3.65 -5.23
N ALA A 16 -2.72 -3.78 -6.36
CA ALA A 16 -2.75 -5.00 -7.15
C ALA A 16 -1.37 -5.34 -7.73
N GLN A 17 -0.65 -4.33 -8.26
CA GLN A 17 0.71 -4.53 -8.76
C GLN A 17 1.64 -5.02 -7.64
N ALA A 18 1.64 -4.33 -6.49
CA ALA A 18 2.46 -4.73 -5.36
C ALA A 18 2.17 -6.17 -4.94
N LYS A 19 0.88 -6.56 -4.91
CA LYS A 19 0.43 -7.92 -4.61
C LYS A 19 1.01 -8.95 -5.58
N GLU A 20 0.93 -8.68 -6.87
CA GLU A 20 1.46 -9.58 -7.89
C GLU A 20 2.99 -9.70 -7.80
N ASP A 21 3.69 -8.60 -7.54
CA ASP A 21 5.14 -8.59 -7.36
C ASP A 21 5.55 -9.47 -6.17
N ARG A 22 4.91 -9.28 -5.01
CA ARG A 22 5.16 -10.11 -3.81
C ARG A 22 4.84 -11.58 -4.04
N GLU A 23 3.72 -11.89 -4.68
CA GLU A 23 3.35 -13.27 -4.99
C GLU A 23 4.36 -13.92 -5.96
N SER A 24 4.88 -13.15 -6.90
CA SER A 24 5.94 -13.60 -7.83
C SER A 24 7.24 -13.90 -7.10
N GLU A 25 7.70 -12.98 -6.24
CA GLU A 25 8.90 -13.16 -5.39
C GLU A 25 8.76 -14.40 -4.50
N ASN A 26 7.62 -14.53 -3.80
CA ASN A 26 7.36 -15.69 -2.94
C ASN A 26 7.36 -17.02 -3.73
N ARG A 27 6.80 -17.03 -4.94
CA ARG A 27 6.86 -18.22 -5.81
C ARG A 27 8.28 -18.58 -6.20
N GLN A 28 9.13 -17.59 -6.47
CA GLN A 28 10.53 -17.80 -6.83
C GLN A 28 11.31 -18.35 -5.63
N HIS A 29 11.23 -17.70 -4.47
CA HIS A 29 11.88 -18.17 -3.24
C HIS A 29 11.46 -19.59 -2.86
N LEU A 30 10.16 -19.90 -2.98
CA LEU A 30 9.65 -21.23 -2.68
C LEU A 30 10.17 -22.28 -3.67
N ALA A 31 10.25 -21.94 -4.96
CA ALA A 31 10.81 -22.83 -5.98
C ALA A 31 12.30 -23.12 -5.72
N GLU A 32 13.08 -22.09 -5.38
CA GLU A 32 14.48 -22.22 -5.00
C GLU A 32 14.64 -23.09 -3.75
N ALA A 33 13.79 -22.89 -2.75
CA ALA A 33 13.85 -23.66 -1.53
C ALA A 33 13.48 -25.13 -1.74
N TYR A 34 12.50 -25.43 -2.59
CA TYR A 34 12.17 -26.79 -2.98
C TYR A 34 13.29 -27.47 -3.77
N ALA A 35 14.03 -26.71 -4.60
CA ALA A 35 15.17 -27.25 -5.34
C ALA A 35 16.35 -27.55 -4.41
N LYS A 36 16.64 -26.65 -3.45
CA LYS A 36 17.77 -26.79 -2.52
C LYS A 36 17.49 -27.79 -1.39
N VAL A 37 16.28 -27.80 -0.85
CA VAL A 37 15.85 -28.66 0.25
C VAL A 37 14.51 -29.34 -0.12
N PRO A 38 14.54 -30.43 -0.91
CA PRO A 38 13.32 -31.14 -1.34
C PRO A 38 12.41 -31.56 -0.19
N ARG A 39 12.99 -31.81 0.99
CA ARG A 39 12.26 -32.14 2.22
C ARG A 39 11.23 -31.08 2.63
N ILE A 40 11.50 -29.78 2.37
CA ILE A 40 10.53 -28.71 2.64
C ILE A 40 9.25 -28.91 1.80
N ARG A 41 9.39 -29.31 0.52
CA ARG A 41 8.24 -29.61 -0.35
C ARG A 41 7.43 -30.80 0.15
N GLU A 42 8.10 -31.85 0.60
CA GLU A 42 7.43 -33.02 1.17
C GLU A 42 6.62 -32.65 2.41
N ILE A 43 7.22 -31.87 3.31
CA ILE A 43 6.53 -31.38 4.52
C ILE A 43 5.31 -30.54 4.13
N ASP A 44 5.43 -29.60 3.18
CA ASP A 44 4.31 -28.78 2.73
C ASP A 44 3.19 -29.62 2.10
N MET A 45 3.50 -30.71 1.41
CA MET A 45 2.51 -31.68 0.92
C MET A 45 1.84 -32.47 2.05
N LEU A 46 2.62 -32.93 3.03
CA LEU A 46 2.11 -33.66 4.19
C LEU A 46 1.18 -32.79 5.02
N LEU A 47 1.58 -31.55 5.31
CA LEU A 47 0.77 -30.56 6.03
C LEU A 47 -0.57 -30.30 5.33
N ARG A 48 -0.61 -30.23 3.99
CA ARG A 48 -1.87 -30.09 3.24
C ARG A 48 -2.77 -31.32 3.40
N ARG A 49 -2.18 -32.51 3.37
CA ARG A 49 -2.91 -33.78 3.51
C ARG A 49 -3.49 -33.94 4.91
N THR A 50 -2.69 -33.72 5.96
CA THR A 50 -3.11 -33.81 7.36
C THR A 50 -4.19 -32.80 7.70
N MET A 51 -4.14 -31.59 7.13
CA MET A 51 -5.20 -30.59 7.29
C MET A 51 -6.53 -31.04 6.68
N ALA A 52 -6.50 -31.64 5.48
CA ALA A 52 -7.70 -32.20 4.87
C ALA A 52 -8.27 -33.37 5.70
N GLN A 53 -7.40 -34.23 6.25
CA GLN A 53 -7.79 -35.33 7.13
C GLN A 53 -8.37 -34.82 8.46
N ALA A 54 -7.77 -33.80 9.07
CA ALA A 54 -8.27 -33.16 10.27
C ALA A 54 -9.64 -32.52 10.06
N ALA A 55 -9.85 -31.84 8.91
CA ALA A 55 -11.14 -31.29 8.55
C ALA A 55 -12.20 -32.39 8.39
N GLN A 56 -11.88 -33.52 7.76
CA GLN A 56 -12.78 -34.67 7.65
C GLN A 56 -13.09 -35.29 9.02
N ALA A 57 -12.07 -35.47 9.87
CA ALA A 57 -12.23 -36.02 11.22
C ALA A 57 -13.11 -35.13 12.12
N ALA A 58 -13.06 -33.81 11.94
CA ALA A 58 -13.93 -32.88 12.66
C ALA A 58 -15.43 -33.05 12.34
N PHE A 59 -15.79 -33.64 11.19
CA PHE A 59 -17.17 -33.97 10.84
C PHE A 59 -17.63 -35.33 11.41
N LEU A 60 -16.71 -36.20 11.83
CA LEU A 60 -17.04 -37.48 12.45
C LEU A 60 -17.38 -37.25 13.93
N GLN A 61 -18.64 -37.46 14.30
CA GLN A 61 -19.08 -37.35 15.69
C GLN A 61 -18.61 -38.56 16.52
N GLY A 62 -18.05 -38.33 17.71
CA GLY A 62 -17.68 -39.38 18.66
C GLY A 62 -16.23 -39.31 19.15
N SER A 63 -15.85 -40.26 20.02
CA SER A 63 -14.51 -40.40 20.59
C SER A 63 -13.41 -40.60 19.54
N ASP A 64 -13.75 -41.29 18.44
CA ASP A 64 -12.79 -41.65 17.40
C ASP A 64 -12.37 -40.42 16.58
N GLY A 65 -13.29 -39.47 16.36
CA GLY A 65 -12.99 -38.19 15.70
C GLY A 65 -12.03 -37.33 16.50
N GLN A 66 -12.16 -37.30 17.84
CA GLN A 66 -11.27 -36.54 18.72
C GLN A 66 -9.85 -37.11 18.74
N ALA A 67 -9.71 -38.45 18.78
CA ALA A 67 -8.40 -39.11 18.75
C ALA A 67 -7.66 -38.86 17.43
N LEU A 68 -8.38 -38.96 16.29
CA LEU A 68 -7.82 -38.67 14.97
C LEU A 68 -7.39 -37.20 14.82
N LEU A 69 -8.18 -36.28 15.37
CA LEU A 69 -7.86 -34.85 15.34
C LEU A 69 -6.59 -34.54 16.15
N GLU A 70 -6.45 -35.14 17.33
CA GLU A 70 -5.28 -34.95 18.19
C GLU A 70 -4.02 -35.55 17.56
N GLN A 71 -4.12 -36.73 16.95
CA GLN A 71 -3.01 -37.33 16.21
C GLN A 71 -2.56 -36.43 15.04
N ALA A 72 -3.52 -35.94 14.24
CA ALA A 72 -3.23 -35.02 13.14
C ALA A 72 -2.61 -33.70 13.63
N ARG A 73 -3.02 -33.21 14.80
CA ARG A 73 -2.44 -32.02 15.43
C ARG A 73 -0.98 -32.24 15.80
N GLN A 74 -0.65 -33.36 16.43
CA GLN A 74 0.72 -33.70 16.84
C GLN A 74 1.64 -33.87 15.63
N GLU A 75 1.18 -34.57 14.59
CA GLU A 75 1.91 -34.72 13.34
C GLU A 75 2.17 -33.36 12.67
N ASN A 76 1.16 -32.51 12.59
CA ASN A 76 1.29 -31.15 12.05
C ASN A 76 2.31 -30.30 12.81
N LEU A 77 2.28 -30.32 14.14
CA LEU A 77 3.25 -29.60 14.98
C LEU A 77 4.68 -30.10 14.77
N GLY A 78 4.86 -31.42 14.62
CA GLY A 78 6.16 -32.01 14.29
C GLY A 78 6.69 -31.54 12.93
N LEU A 79 5.85 -31.62 11.91
CA LEU A 79 6.16 -31.17 10.55
C LEU A 79 6.48 -29.67 10.49
N GLN A 80 5.72 -28.83 11.20
CA GLN A 80 5.99 -27.38 11.27
C GLN A 80 7.34 -27.07 11.92
N ARG A 81 7.70 -27.79 12.99
CA ARG A 81 9.02 -27.64 13.65
C ARG A 81 10.15 -28.08 12.74
N GLU A 82 9.99 -29.20 12.03
CA GLU A 82 10.98 -29.69 11.07
C GLU A 82 11.17 -28.68 9.93
N ARG A 83 10.07 -28.14 9.37
CA ARG A 83 10.13 -27.10 8.34
C ARG A 83 10.86 -25.84 8.82
N ALA A 84 10.56 -25.38 10.03
CA ALA A 84 11.22 -24.21 10.61
C ALA A 84 12.73 -24.43 10.82
N ALA A 85 13.13 -25.61 11.31
CA ALA A 85 14.53 -25.97 11.48
C ALA A 85 15.27 -26.04 10.13
N LEU A 86 14.65 -26.66 9.12
CA LEU A 86 15.22 -26.72 7.77
C LEU A 86 15.33 -25.34 7.14
N ALA A 87 14.34 -24.47 7.34
CA ALA A 87 14.37 -23.09 6.86
C ALA A 87 15.54 -22.33 7.48
N ALA A 88 15.64 -22.33 8.81
CA ALA A 88 16.69 -21.63 9.55
C ALA A 88 18.12 -22.14 9.26
N ALA A 89 18.26 -23.42 8.92
CA ALA A 89 19.57 -24.00 8.58
C ALA A 89 20.03 -23.68 7.15
N ASN A 90 19.12 -23.34 6.23
CA ASN A 90 19.42 -23.25 4.79
C ASN A 90 19.15 -21.89 4.15
N PHE A 91 18.39 -21.01 4.81
CA PHE A 91 17.97 -19.72 4.27
C PHE A 91 18.05 -18.63 5.35
N GLU A 92 18.12 -17.38 4.90
CA GLU A 92 18.05 -16.23 5.78
C GLU A 92 16.66 -16.08 6.41
N GLU A 93 16.61 -15.40 7.55
CA GLU A 93 15.35 -15.11 8.23
C GLU A 93 14.40 -14.34 7.31
N GLY A 94 13.15 -14.80 7.22
CA GLY A 94 12.14 -14.21 6.34
C GLY A 94 12.18 -14.65 4.88
N PHE A 95 13.15 -15.45 4.43
CA PHE A 95 13.22 -15.88 3.02
C PHE A 95 11.99 -16.67 2.55
N LEU A 96 11.43 -17.51 3.44
CA LEU A 96 10.22 -18.30 3.20
C LEU A 96 8.97 -17.69 3.85
N ASP A 97 9.02 -16.40 4.17
CA ASP A 97 7.87 -15.68 4.71
C ASP A 97 6.84 -15.42 3.60
N ASP A 98 5.70 -16.08 3.69
CA ASP A 98 4.58 -15.93 2.77
C ASP A 98 3.56 -14.87 3.24
N SER A 99 3.94 -14.05 4.22
CA SER A 99 3.08 -13.01 4.76
C SER A 99 2.51 -12.10 3.66
N PRO A 100 1.20 -11.81 3.72
CA PRO A 100 0.56 -10.96 2.75
C PRO A 100 1.11 -9.53 2.85
N ILE A 101 0.87 -8.73 1.81
CA ILE A 101 1.29 -7.31 1.81
C ILE A 101 0.62 -6.50 2.93
N CYS A 102 -0.55 -6.93 3.37
CA CYS A 102 -1.25 -6.28 4.47
C CYS A 102 -1.94 -7.32 5.33
N ASP A 103 -1.56 -7.41 6.60
CA ASP A 103 -2.13 -8.35 7.57
C ASP A 103 -3.62 -8.11 7.84
N LYS A 104 -4.11 -6.89 7.57
CA LYS A 104 -5.51 -6.51 7.83
C LYS A 104 -6.46 -6.93 6.72
N CYS A 105 -6.06 -6.75 5.46
CA CYS A 105 -6.93 -6.97 4.30
C CYS A 105 -6.44 -8.06 3.33
N GLY A 106 -5.28 -8.65 3.59
CA GLY A 106 -4.66 -9.64 2.69
C GLY A 106 -4.29 -9.09 1.30
N GLY A 107 -4.20 -7.76 1.16
CA GLY A 107 -3.99 -7.09 -0.13
C GLY A 107 -5.26 -6.81 -0.93
N SER A 108 -6.46 -7.08 -0.41
CA SER A 108 -7.72 -6.71 -1.09
C SER A 108 -8.00 -5.20 -1.09
N GLY A 109 -7.41 -4.47 -0.15
CA GLY A 109 -7.65 -3.05 0.09
C GLY A 109 -8.93 -2.75 0.88
N TYR A 110 -9.69 -3.76 1.30
CA TYR A 110 -10.93 -3.60 2.06
C TYR A 110 -11.01 -4.57 3.24
N VAL A 111 -11.61 -4.11 4.34
CA VAL A 111 -12.01 -4.94 5.47
C VAL A 111 -13.53 -4.87 5.55
N GLY A 112 -14.21 -5.87 4.98
CA GLY A 112 -15.66 -5.82 4.75
C GLY A 112 -16.02 -4.71 3.75
N THR A 113 -16.86 -3.77 4.17
CA THR A 113 -17.24 -2.59 3.35
C THR A 113 -16.31 -1.39 3.56
N ALA A 114 -15.46 -1.42 4.58
CA ALA A 114 -14.57 -0.33 4.92
C ALA A 114 -13.26 -0.41 4.12
N MET A 115 -12.80 0.73 3.60
CA MET A 115 -11.50 0.83 2.96
C MET A 115 -10.40 0.57 3.99
N CYS A 116 -9.46 -0.31 3.67
CA CYS A 116 -8.34 -0.59 4.54
C CYS A 116 -7.40 0.63 4.61
N GLU A 117 -6.69 0.77 5.73
CA GLU A 117 -5.70 1.83 5.93
C GLU A 117 -4.61 1.79 4.84
N CYS A 118 -4.18 0.60 4.40
CA CYS A 118 -3.16 0.48 3.35
C CYS A 118 -3.63 1.09 2.02
N LEU A 119 -4.90 0.91 1.65
CA LEU A 119 -5.47 1.49 0.44
C LEU A 119 -5.74 2.99 0.64
N SER A 120 -6.16 3.39 1.84
CA SER A 120 -6.40 4.79 2.19
C SER A 120 -5.12 5.62 2.11
N GLU A 121 -3.99 5.08 2.54
CA GLU A 121 -2.68 5.73 2.43
C GLU A 121 -2.23 5.84 0.97
N LEU A 122 -2.43 4.78 0.16
CA LEU A 122 -2.18 4.86 -1.29
C LEU A 122 -3.06 5.94 -1.95
N CYS A 123 -4.33 6.04 -1.59
CA CYS A 123 -5.21 7.12 -2.07
C CYS A 123 -4.68 8.50 -1.66
N ARG A 124 -4.19 8.66 -0.41
CA ARG A 124 -3.56 9.91 0.05
C ARG A 124 -2.33 10.27 -0.78
N GLN A 125 -1.51 9.28 -1.15
CA GLN A 125 -0.35 9.48 -2.01
C GLN A 125 -0.73 9.88 -3.43
N GLU A 126 -1.71 9.21 -4.05
CA GLU A 126 -2.18 9.55 -5.39
C GLU A 126 -2.84 10.94 -5.42
N GLN A 127 -3.62 11.30 -4.40
CA GLN A 127 -4.19 12.64 -4.25
C GLN A 127 -3.11 13.72 -4.13
N LYS A 128 -2.04 13.45 -3.38
CA LYS A 128 -0.89 14.36 -3.28
C LYS A 128 -0.19 14.57 -4.62
N LYS A 129 -0.11 13.54 -5.48
CA LYS A 129 0.48 13.70 -6.82
C LYS A 129 -0.32 14.68 -7.67
N GLU A 130 -1.65 14.64 -7.61
CA GLU A 130 -2.50 15.61 -8.33
C GLU A 130 -2.20 17.04 -7.87
N ILE A 131 -2.09 17.24 -6.55
CA ILE A 131 -1.79 18.57 -5.98
C ILE A 131 -0.35 18.99 -6.34
N SER A 132 0.61 18.06 -6.32
CA SER A 132 2.00 18.33 -6.69
C SER A 132 2.15 18.72 -8.16
N VAL A 133 1.33 18.14 -9.05
CA VAL A 133 1.29 18.54 -10.47
C VAL A 133 0.76 19.98 -10.61
N LEU A 134 -0.20 20.39 -9.80
CA LEU A 134 -0.69 21.78 -9.75
C LEU A 134 0.36 22.74 -9.16
N SER A 135 1.18 22.28 -8.20
CA SER A 135 2.28 23.06 -7.60
C SER A 135 3.59 23.04 -8.41
N SER A 136 3.62 22.39 -9.58
CA SER A 136 4.83 22.26 -10.39
C SER A 136 5.13 23.57 -11.10
N SER A 137 5.85 24.48 -10.43
CA SER A 137 6.72 25.57 -10.94
C SER A 137 6.24 26.49 -12.10
N ARG A 138 5.00 26.34 -12.59
CA ARG A 138 4.42 27.09 -13.70
C ARG A 138 3.57 28.29 -13.27
N GLU A 139 3.34 28.42 -11.97
CA GLU A 139 2.59 29.53 -11.38
C GLU A 139 3.44 30.21 -10.31
N THR A 140 4.58 30.76 -10.74
CA THR A 140 5.50 31.49 -9.87
C THR A 140 5.30 32.99 -10.02
N PHE A 141 5.64 33.76 -8.97
CA PHE A 141 5.59 35.23 -9.08
C PHE A 141 6.52 35.81 -10.16
N SER A 142 7.51 35.06 -10.66
CA SER A 142 8.39 35.50 -11.75
C SER A 142 7.73 35.41 -13.12
N GLN A 143 6.68 34.60 -13.28
CA GLN A 143 5.89 34.50 -14.51
C GLN A 143 4.74 35.52 -14.56
N PHE A 144 4.54 36.32 -13.50
CA PHE A 144 3.49 37.33 -13.48
C PHE A 144 3.81 38.49 -14.42
N ARG A 145 2.97 38.67 -15.45
CA ARG A 145 3.17 39.63 -16.57
C ARG A 145 2.36 40.90 -16.34
N LEU A 146 3.02 41.96 -15.88
CA LEU A 146 2.40 43.28 -15.66
C LEU A 146 2.03 44.01 -16.97
N ASP A 147 2.64 43.60 -18.09
CA ASP A 147 2.43 44.15 -19.42
C ASP A 147 1.05 43.83 -20.01
N TYR A 148 0.35 42.80 -19.51
CA TYR A 148 -1.05 42.56 -19.84
C TYR A 148 -2.01 43.60 -19.25
N TYR A 149 -1.57 44.38 -18.26
CA TYR A 149 -2.37 45.43 -17.67
C TYR A 149 -2.07 46.78 -18.35
N PRO A 150 -3.10 47.51 -18.82
CA PRO A 150 -2.93 48.85 -19.34
C PRO A 150 -2.34 49.79 -18.29
N ASP A 151 -1.53 50.74 -18.75
CA ASP A 151 -0.96 51.79 -17.90
C ASP A 151 -1.78 53.08 -17.87
N ALA A 152 -2.87 53.13 -18.63
CA ALA A 152 -3.79 54.25 -18.60
C ALA A 152 -4.53 54.28 -17.25
N ILE A 153 -4.66 55.47 -16.67
CA ILE A 153 -5.44 55.68 -15.45
C ILE A 153 -6.89 55.30 -15.75
N ASP A 154 -7.42 54.36 -14.98
CA ASP A 154 -8.85 54.04 -15.02
C ASP A 154 -9.60 55.09 -14.16
N PRO A 155 -10.52 55.87 -14.75
CA PRO A 155 -11.29 56.88 -14.03
C PRO A 155 -12.09 56.33 -12.84
N LYS A 156 -12.44 55.03 -12.86
CA LYS A 156 -13.17 54.36 -11.78
C LYS A 156 -12.30 54.11 -10.54
N TYR A 157 -11.02 53.80 -10.75
CA TYR A 157 -10.11 53.42 -9.67
C TYR A 157 -9.11 54.51 -9.31
N GLY A 158 -9.00 55.58 -10.12
CA GLY A 158 -8.05 56.67 -9.91
C GLY A 158 -6.59 56.26 -10.07
N ALA A 159 -6.33 55.06 -10.61
CA ALA A 159 -5.01 54.49 -10.83
C ALA A 159 -5.03 53.60 -12.08
N SER A 160 -3.86 53.32 -12.66
CA SER A 160 -3.79 52.36 -13.76
C SER A 160 -3.97 50.93 -13.25
N PRO A 161 -4.66 50.04 -14.00
CA PRO A 161 -4.74 48.62 -13.68
C PRO A 161 -3.37 47.99 -13.41
N ARG A 162 -2.32 48.43 -14.14
CA ARG A 162 -0.94 48.02 -13.92
C ARG A 162 -0.44 48.38 -12.53
N THR A 163 -0.63 49.63 -12.08
CA THR A 163 -0.23 50.09 -10.74
C THR A 163 -0.94 49.29 -9.63
N ILE A 164 -2.24 49.01 -9.83
CA ILE A 164 -3.02 48.22 -8.86
C ILE A 164 -2.45 46.80 -8.76
N MET A 165 -2.19 46.16 -9.90
CA MET A 165 -1.68 44.79 -9.93
C MET A 165 -0.23 44.68 -9.48
N GLU A 166 0.60 45.69 -9.70
CA GLU A 166 1.95 45.76 -9.13
C GLU A 166 1.90 45.78 -7.60
N ARG A 167 1.01 46.58 -7.02
CA ARG A 167 0.81 46.62 -5.57
C ARG A 167 0.33 45.28 -5.04
N THR A 168 -0.65 44.66 -5.70
CA THR A 168 -1.16 43.33 -5.34
C THR A 168 -0.06 42.27 -5.39
N LEU A 169 0.74 42.25 -6.47
CA LEU A 169 1.86 41.33 -6.61
C LEU A 169 2.87 41.48 -5.47
N ASN A 170 3.21 42.72 -5.10
CA ASN A 170 4.14 43.00 -4.01
C ASN A 170 3.60 42.58 -2.64
N ILE A 171 2.30 42.76 -2.38
CA ILE A 171 1.65 42.29 -1.15
C ILE A 171 1.72 40.77 -1.06
N CYS A 172 1.34 40.06 -2.13
CA CYS A 172 1.37 38.61 -2.17
C CYS A 172 2.79 38.04 -2.01
N ARG A 173 3.79 38.65 -2.68
CA ARG A 173 5.21 38.28 -2.53
C ARG A 173 5.69 38.44 -1.10
N ARG A 174 5.36 39.57 -0.45
CA ARG A 174 5.76 39.83 0.93
C ARG A 174 5.13 38.82 1.88
N TYR A 175 3.83 38.58 1.75
CA TYR A 175 3.12 37.59 2.56
C TYR A 175 3.74 36.20 2.41
N ALA A 176 3.98 35.74 1.18
CA ALA A 176 4.59 34.44 0.92
C ALA A 176 6.00 34.33 1.51
N ALA A 177 6.80 35.40 1.47
CA ALA A 177 8.15 35.43 2.04
C ALA A 177 8.18 35.43 3.57
N THR A 178 7.15 35.98 4.22
CA THR A 178 7.08 36.12 5.69
C THR A 178 6.05 35.19 6.32
N PHE A 179 5.53 34.21 5.59
CA PHE A 179 4.49 33.32 6.09
C PHE A 179 5.04 32.38 7.16
N THR A 180 4.45 32.41 8.35
CA THR A 180 4.75 31.48 9.46
C THR A 180 3.53 30.62 9.77
N PRO A 181 3.66 29.28 9.87
CA PRO A 181 2.50 28.38 10.00
C PRO A 181 1.65 28.51 11.28
N ASN A 182 2.03 29.36 12.25
CA ASN A 182 1.36 29.47 13.54
C ASN A 182 1.24 30.94 14.00
N ALA A 183 0.20 31.62 13.52
CA ALA A 183 -0.41 32.76 14.21
C ALA A 183 -1.84 32.38 14.59
#